data_AF-A0A2G8RCP1-F1
#
_entry.id   AF-A0A2G8RCP1-F1
#
_cell.length_a   1.000
_cell.length_b   1.000
_cell.length_c   1.000
_cell.angle_alpha   90.00
_cell.angle_beta   90.00
_cell.angle_gamma   90.00
#
_symmetry.space_group_name_H-M   'P 1'
#
loop_
_entity.id
_entity.type
_entity.pdbx_description
1 polymer ?
#
loop_
_entity_poly.entity_id
_entity_poly.type
_entity_poly.pdbx_seq_one_letter_code
_entity_poly.pdbx_strand_id
1 'polypeptide(L)' 'MNTKLHAVTDAKGRPIRFFMSAEQVSDYTGAAALLSSLP' A
#
# COMPACT_ATOMS: atom_id res chain seq x y z
N MET A 1 1.43 2.82 -7.29
CA MET A 1 0.85 3.31 -6.02
C MET A 1 0.15 2.13 -5.38
N ASN A 2 0.72 1.56 -4.32
CA ASN A 2 0.06 0.48 -3.60
C ASN A 2 -0.77 1.12 -2.49
N THR A 3 -2.03 0.71 -2.37
CA THR A 3 -2.94 1.21 -1.34
C THR A 3 -3.50 0.02 -0.60
N LYS A 4 -3.44 0.06 0.73
CA LYS A 4 -4.07 -0.95 1.57
C LYS A 4 -5.44 -0.44 2.02
N LEU A 5 -6.45 -1.28 1.86
CA LEU A 5 -7.80 -1.03 2.34
C LEU A 5 -8.08 -1.94 3.54
N HIS A 6 -8.24 -1.35 4.71
CA HIS A 6 -8.64 -2.03 5.92
C HIS A 6 -10.14 -1.81 6.16
N ALA A 7 -10.89 -2.89 6.33
CA ALA A 7 -12.31 -2.84 6.67
C ALA A 7 -12.50 -3.30 8.12
N VAL A 8 -13.19 -2.50 8.92
CA VAL A 8 -13.72 -2.92 10.22
C VAL A 8 -15.13 -3.43 9.99
N THR A 9 -15.39 -4.69 10.36
CA THR A 9 -16.69 -5.35 10.15
C THR A 9 -17.40 -5.68 11.46
N ASP A 10 -18.72 -5.79 11.41
CA ASP A 10 -19.51 -6.37 12.51
C ASP A 10 -19.29 -7.89 12.63
N ALA A 11 -19.93 -8.51 13.65
CA ALA A 11 -19.84 -9.94 13.88
C ALA A 11 -20.40 -10.82 12.74
N LYS A 12 -21.13 -10.22 11.78
CA LYS A 12 -21.67 -10.88 10.58
C LYS A 12 -20.86 -10.55 9.31
N GLY A 13 -19.74 -9.85 9.44
CA GLY A 13 -18.87 -9.48 8.32
C GLY A 13 -19.34 -8.24 7.54
N ARG A 14 -20.31 -7.47 8.05
CA ARG A 14 -20.79 -6.25 7.37
C ARG A 14 -19.83 -5.09 7.63
N PRO A 15 -19.38 -4.35 6.59
CA PRO A 15 -18.45 -3.25 6.78
C PRO A 15 -19.10 -2.11 7.58
N ILE A 16 -18.44 -1.69 8.66
CA ILE A 16 -18.82 -0.53 9.47
C ILE A 16 -17.98 0.69 9.03
N ARG A 17 -16.69 0.48 8.76
CA ARG A 17 -15.76 1.54 8.37
C ARG A 17 -14.63 1.03 7.50
N PHE A 18 -14.23 1.85 6.55
CA PHE A 18 -13.05 1.63 5.72
C PHE A 18 -11.94 2.62 6.09
N PHE A 19 -10.71 2.13 6.11
CA PHE A 19 -9.49 2.92 6.26
C PHE A 19 -8.56 2.62 5.10
N MET A 20 -8.18 3.67 4.37
CA MET A 20 -7.18 3.56 3.31
C MET A 20 -5.88 4.13 3.82
N SER A 21 -4.81 3.35 3.73
CA SER A 21 -3.44 3.83 3.90
C SER A 21 -2.71 3.70 2.57
N ALA A 22 -1.88 4.69 2.25
CA ALA A 22 -0.87 4.51 1.22
C ALA A 22 0.11 3.45 1.74
N GLU A 23 0.25 2.36 1.01
CA GLU A 23 1.34 1.43 1.25
C GLU A 23 2.63 2.03 0.69
N GLN A 24 3.78 1.64 1.26
CA GLN A 24 5.09 2.05 0.79
C GLN A 24 5.15 1.88 -0.74
N VAL A 25 5.59 2.95 -1.41
CA VAL A 25 5.87 2.93 -2.84
C VAL A 25 7.08 2.01 -3.00
N SER A 26 6.82 0.70 -3.15
CA SER A 26 7.78 -0.37 -3.48
C SER A 26 9.16 0.17 -3.81
N ASP A 27 10.04 0.22 -2.80
CA ASP A 27 11.37 0.82 -2.79
C ASP A 27 11.69 1.78 -3.95
N TYR A 28 10.85 2.80 -4.17
CA TYR A 28 11.08 3.76 -5.26
C TYR A 28 12.48 4.36 -5.17
N THR A 29 12.95 4.63 -3.95
CA THR A 29 14.32 5.08 -3.68
C THR A 29 15.37 4.02 -4.04
N GLY A 30 15.13 2.75 -3.71
CA GLY A 30 16.05 1.64 -4.02
C GLY A 30 16.10 1.34 -5.53
N ALA A 31 14.94 1.32 -6.18
CA ALA A 31 14.83 1.18 -7.63
C ALA A 31 15.43 2.38 -8.38
N ALA A 32 15.27 3.60 -7.87
CA ALA A 32 15.90 4.80 -8.42
C ALA A 32 17.43 4.79 -8.26
N ALA A 33 17.95 4.26 -7.14
CA ALA A 33 19.38 4.05 -6.97
C ALA A 33 19.92 3.03 -7.99
N LEU A 34 19.21 1.93 -8.24
CA LEU A 34 19.59 0.94 -9.24
C LEU A 34 19.47 1.45 -10.69
N LEU A 35 18.55 2.37 -10.97
CA LEU A 35 18.40 3.01 -12.29
C LEU A 35 19.69 3.73 -12.73
N SER A 36 20.46 4.28 -11.80
CA SER A 36 21.75 4.94 -12.09
C SER A 36 22.89 3.96 -12.44
N SER A 37 22.67 2.66 -12.26
CA SER A 37 23.66 1.59 -12.46
C SER A 37 23.38 0.71 -13.68
N LEU A 38 22.36 1.04 -14.46
CA LEU A 38 22.09 0.38 -15.74
C LEU A 38 23.02 0.97 -16.82
N PRO A 39 23.61 0.15 -17.70
CA PRO A 39 24.54 0.59 -18.74
C PRO A 39 23.89 1.51 -19.79
#